data_AF-A0A815FTZ3-F1
#
_entry.id   AF-A0A815FTZ3-F1
#
_cell.length_a   1.000
_cell.length_b   1.000
_cell.length_c   1.000
_cell.angle_alpha   90.00
_cell.angle_beta   90.00
_cell.angle_gamma   90.00
#
_symmetry.space_group_name_H-M   'P 1'
#
loop_
_entity.id
_entity.type
_entity.pdbx_description
1 polymer ?
#
loop_
_entity_poly.entity_id
_entity_poly.type
_entity_poly.pdbx_seq_one_letter_code
_entity_poly.pdbx_strand_id
1 'polypeptide(L)'
;MTAYTSWTVNQNYNYDICFVNLFTNSKSQHIQDLQGSEGVGYNYPRNALIYIFGYPYNLAQGEIMQYCSGTAAYSKFGNGYVGQTIPCDMTGDCSGGPWVSILCYFIWCWLYYIIEQFYNQ
;
A
#
# COMPACT_ATOMS: atom_id res chain seq x y z
N MET A 1 -11.94 11.44 -4.67
CA MET A 1 -10.68 10.70 -4.90
C MET A 1 -9.82 11.53 -5.83
N THR A 2 -8.51 11.52 -5.62
CA THR A 2 -7.51 12.20 -6.45
C THR A 2 -6.48 11.16 -6.88
N ALA A 3 -6.21 11.03 -8.18
CA ALA A 3 -5.24 10.09 -8.73
C ALA A 3 -4.41 10.77 -9.82
N TYR A 4 -3.26 10.18 -10.19
CA TYR A 4 -2.45 10.70 -11.28
C TYR A 4 -3.18 10.58 -12.63
N THR A 5 -3.06 11.60 -13.48
CA THR A 5 -3.61 11.58 -14.84
C THR A 5 -3.03 10.45 -15.68
N SER A 6 -1.76 10.11 -15.47
CA SER A 6 -1.11 8.96 -16.10
C SER A 6 -1.80 7.63 -15.78
N TRP A 7 -2.36 7.48 -14.58
CA TRP A 7 -3.18 6.33 -14.22
C TRP A 7 -4.56 6.41 -14.87
N THR A 8 -5.28 7.51 -14.65
CA THR A 8 -6.69 7.60 -15.06
C THR A 8 -6.90 7.60 -16.57
N VAL A 9 -5.94 8.07 -17.36
CA VAL A 9 -6.04 8.14 -18.82
C VAL A 9 -5.34 6.97 -19.50
N ASN A 10 -4.14 6.61 -19.04
CA ASN A 10 -3.27 5.66 -19.75
C ASN A 10 -3.12 4.31 -19.04
N GLN A 11 -3.76 4.12 -17.88
CA GLN A 11 -3.57 2.93 -17.04
C GLN A 11 -2.07 2.65 -16.78
N ASN A 12 -1.29 3.72 -16.57
CA ASN A 12 0.14 3.57 -16.31
C ASN A 12 0.36 3.05 -14.90
N TYR A 13 0.68 1.77 -14.80
CA TYR A 13 0.91 1.06 -13.54
C TYR A 13 2.02 1.65 -12.67
N ASN A 14 2.95 2.43 -13.22
CA ASN A 14 3.95 3.13 -12.41
C ASN A 14 3.36 4.24 -11.52
N TYR A 15 2.10 4.62 -11.77
CA TYR A 15 1.39 5.68 -11.06
C TYR A 15 0.02 5.22 -10.55
N ASP A 16 -0.18 3.92 -10.29
CA ASP A 16 -1.42 3.32 -9.79
C ASP A 16 -1.73 3.68 -8.32
N ILE A 17 -1.58 4.94 -7.94
CA ILE A 17 -1.92 5.45 -6.62
C ILE A 17 -3.05 6.47 -6.72
N CYS A 18 -3.93 6.42 -5.73
CA CYS A 18 -4.94 7.43 -5.50
C CYS A 18 -5.05 7.77 -4.01
N PHE A 19 -5.58 8.96 -3.74
CA PHE A 19 -5.94 9.42 -2.41
C PHE A 19 -7.45 9.60 -2.33
N VAL A 20 -8.06 9.16 -1.22
CA VAL A 20 -9.50 9.29 -1.00
C VAL A 20 -9.74 10.20 0.20
N ASN A 21 -10.41 11.33 -0.05
CA ASN A 21 -10.88 12.19 1.02
C ASN A 21 -12.21 11.65 1.54
N LEU A 22 -12.26 11.35 2.83
CA LEU A 22 -13.45 10.86 3.51
C LEU A 22 -14.21 12.04 4.15
N PHE A 23 -15.54 11.96 4.11
CA PHE A 23 -16.39 12.86 4.87
C PHE A 23 -16.24 12.60 6.38
N THR A 24 -16.64 13.58 7.18
CA THR A 24 -16.77 13.40 8.62
C THR A 24 -17.92 12.45 8.95
N ASN A 25 -17.83 11.81 10.11
CA ASN A 25 -18.93 10.98 10.62
C ASN A 25 -20.14 11.84 11.05
N SER A 26 -21.21 11.22 11.53
CA SER A 26 -22.41 11.91 12.03
C SER A 26 -22.16 12.84 13.23
N LYS A 27 -20.98 12.77 13.86
CA LYS A 27 -20.52 13.64 14.95
C LYS A 27 -19.52 14.71 14.48
N SER A 28 -19.37 14.91 13.17
CA SER A 28 -18.43 15.86 12.57
C SER A 28 -16.95 15.58 12.86
N GLN A 29 -16.58 14.31 13.08
CA GLN A 29 -15.20 13.90 13.36
C GLN A 29 -14.54 13.34 12.10
N HIS A 30 -13.26 13.66 11.89
CA HIS A 30 -12.46 13.02 10.85
C HIS A 30 -11.97 11.64 11.32
N ILE A 31 -11.79 10.71 10.38
CA ILE A 31 -11.30 9.36 10.69
C ILE A 31 -9.96 9.37 11.44
N GLN A 32 -9.06 10.27 11.04
CA GLN A 32 -7.73 10.42 11.63
C GLN A 32 -7.76 10.88 13.09
N ASP A 33 -8.80 11.62 13.49
CA ASP A 33 -8.95 12.09 14.87
C ASP A 33 -9.42 10.95 15.80
N LEU A 34 -10.01 9.90 15.22
CA LEU A 34 -10.52 8.75 15.96
C LEU A 34 -9.49 7.62 16.05
N GLN A 35 -8.84 7.29 14.93
CA GLN A 35 -7.98 6.10 14.81
C GLN A 35 -6.50 6.43 14.63
N GLY A 36 -6.15 7.72 14.56
CA GLY A 36 -4.82 8.16 14.15
C GLY A 36 -4.61 8.06 12.64
N SER A 37 -3.37 8.34 12.23
CA SER A 37 -2.93 8.23 10.84
C SER A 37 -1.50 7.71 10.79
N GLU A 38 -1.19 7.01 9.70
CA GLU A 38 0.17 6.58 9.41
C GLU A 38 0.91 7.65 8.60
N GLY A 39 2.21 7.76 8.85
CA GLY A 39 3.09 8.61 8.05
C GLY A 39 3.27 8.05 6.64
N VAL A 40 3.28 8.93 5.63
CA VAL A 40 3.52 8.55 4.23
C VAL A 40 4.95 8.88 3.85
N GLY A 41 5.69 7.88 3.39
CA GLY A 41 7.07 7.98 2.96
C GLY A 41 7.26 7.93 1.45
N TYR A 42 8.20 8.72 0.94
CA TYR A 42 8.62 8.74 -0.46
C TYR A 42 10.15 8.69 -0.58
N ASN A 43 10.65 8.27 -1.74
CA ASN A 43 12.09 8.14 -2.03
C ASN A 43 12.85 7.24 -1.05
N TYR A 44 12.19 6.20 -0.54
CA TYR A 44 12.83 5.23 0.34
C TYR A 44 13.76 4.28 -0.43
N PRO A 45 14.78 3.70 0.25
CA PRO A 45 15.64 2.70 -0.35
C PRO A 45 14.84 1.54 -0.93
N ARG A 46 15.15 1.19 -2.17
CA ARG A 46 14.71 -0.09 -2.75
C ARG A 46 15.46 -1.21 -2.02
N ASN A 47 14.84 -2.37 -1.77
CA ASN A 47 15.37 -3.48 -0.94
C ASN A 47 15.15 -3.36 0.59
N ALA A 48 14.06 -2.72 1.01
CA ALA A 48 13.65 -2.71 2.41
C ALA A 48 12.83 -3.97 2.78
N LEU A 49 12.79 -4.31 4.07
CA LEU A 49 11.80 -5.26 4.60
C LEU A 49 10.43 -4.59 4.60
N ILE A 50 9.48 -5.18 3.88
CA ILE A 50 8.12 -4.66 3.71
C ILE A 50 7.11 -5.62 4.31
N TYR A 51 6.05 -5.05 4.90
CA TYR A 51 4.81 -5.72 5.26
C TYR A 51 3.69 -5.17 4.39
N ILE A 52 2.87 -6.03 3.81
CA ILE A 52 1.71 -5.63 3.02
C ILE A 52 0.49 -6.13 3.73
N PHE A 53 -0.46 -5.26 4.03
CA PHE A 53 -1.73 -5.62 4.65
C PHE A 53 -2.86 -5.50 3.64
N GLY A 54 -3.86 -6.36 3.74
CA GLY A 54 -5.03 -6.29 2.86
C GLY A 54 -6.16 -7.21 3.31
N TYR A 55 -7.27 -7.15 2.57
CA TYR A 55 -8.45 -7.99 2.78
C TYR A 55 -8.67 -8.85 1.53
N PRO A 56 -7.83 -9.88 1.30
CA PRO A 56 -7.86 -10.63 0.06
C PRO A 56 -9.08 -11.55 -0.05
N TYR A 57 -9.69 -11.62 -1.22
CA TYR A 57 -10.90 -12.45 -1.42
C TYR A 57 -10.60 -13.96 -1.32
N ASN A 58 -9.43 -14.42 -1.76
CA ASN A 58 -9.08 -15.84 -1.69
C ASN A 58 -8.86 -16.36 -0.26
N LEU A 59 -8.62 -15.47 0.72
CA LEU A 59 -8.42 -15.85 2.12
C LEU A 59 -9.55 -15.25 2.94
N ALA A 60 -10.36 -16.12 3.56
CA ALA A 60 -11.49 -15.69 4.38
C ALA A 60 -12.47 -14.72 3.68
N GLN A 61 -12.60 -14.81 2.35
CA GLN A 61 -13.57 -14.03 1.57
C GLN A 61 -13.46 -12.50 1.78
N GLY A 62 -12.26 -12.00 2.09
CA GLY A 62 -12.02 -10.59 2.36
C GLY A 62 -12.56 -10.08 3.70
N GLU A 63 -13.04 -10.96 4.60
CA GLU A 63 -13.57 -10.54 5.91
C GLU A 63 -12.49 -10.40 6.98
N ILE A 64 -11.35 -11.06 6.79
CA ILE A 64 -10.23 -11.04 7.75
C ILE A 64 -9.02 -10.38 7.10
N MET A 65 -8.46 -9.38 7.79
CA MET A 65 -7.21 -8.76 7.40
C MET A 65 -6.08 -9.81 7.38
N GLN A 66 -5.39 -9.89 6.26
CA GLN A 66 -4.20 -10.71 6.07
C GLN A 66 -2.98 -9.82 5.88
N TYR A 67 -1.79 -10.41 6.00
CA TYR A 67 -0.56 -9.74 5.66
C TYR A 67 0.45 -10.67 4.98
N CYS A 68 1.30 -10.07 4.15
CA CYS A 68 2.52 -10.67 3.62
C CYS A 68 3.73 -9.88 4.11
N SER A 69 4.89 -10.52 4.20
CA SER A 69 6.13 -9.83 4.54
C SER A 69 7.31 -10.42 3.79
N GLY A 70 8.22 -9.55 3.36
CA GLY A 70 9.41 -9.96 2.64
C GLY A 70 10.32 -8.79 2.33
N THR A 71 11.56 -9.09 1.96
CA THR A 71 12.47 -8.07 1.44
C THR A 71 12.07 -7.74 0.00
N ALA A 72 11.81 -6.46 -0.26
CA ALA A 72 11.39 -5.98 -1.58
C ALA A 72 12.46 -6.23 -2.64
N ALA A 73 12.09 -6.91 -3.72
CA ALA A 73 12.94 -7.14 -4.87
C ALA A 73 12.51 -6.24 -6.04
N TYR A 74 13.45 -5.92 -6.93
CA TYR A 74 13.12 -5.25 -8.19
C TYR A 74 12.13 -6.10 -8.99
N SER A 75 11.12 -5.45 -9.56
CA SER A 75 10.11 -6.12 -10.38
C SER A 75 9.77 -5.32 -11.63
N LYS A 76 9.54 -6.05 -12.73
CA LYS A 76 9.07 -5.52 -14.00
C LYS A 76 8.03 -6.47 -14.60
N PHE A 77 6.79 -6.02 -14.73
CA PHE A 77 5.69 -6.83 -15.26
C PHE A 77 4.57 -5.98 -15.88
N GLY A 78 3.57 -6.64 -16.49
CA GLY A 78 2.39 -6.00 -17.07
C GLY A 78 2.69 -5.00 -18.20
N ASN A 79 1.83 -3.99 -18.36
CA ASN A 79 1.97 -2.89 -19.33
C ASN A 79 3.06 -1.88 -18.93
N GLY A 80 4.26 -2.35 -18.56
CA GLY A 80 5.43 -1.51 -18.30
C GLY A 80 5.60 -1.01 -16.87
N TYR A 81 5.05 -1.71 -15.86
CA TYR A 81 5.38 -1.44 -14.46
C TYR A 81 6.87 -1.71 -14.20
N VAL A 82 7.54 -0.80 -13.49
CA VAL A 82 8.92 -0.92 -13.03
C VAL A 82 9.00 -0.45 -11.58
N GLY A 83 9.07 -1.39 -10.65
CA GLY A 83 9.03 -1.07 -9.22
C GLY A 83 9.52 -2.20 -8.34
N GLN A 84 8.75 -2.53 -7.31
CA GLN A 84 9.12 -3.47 -6.25
C GLN A 84 8.08 -4.59 -6.11
N THR A 85 8.51 -5.75 -5.65
CA THR A 85 7.64 -6.90 -5.34
C THR A 85 8.12 -7.61 -4.09
N ILE A 86 7.20 -8.27 -3.39
CA ILE A 86 7.52 -9.30 -2.38
C ILE A 86 6.71 -10.56 -2.72
N PRO A 87 7.19 -11.76 -2.33
CA PRO A 87 6.37 -12.97 -2.37
C PRO A 87 5.11 -12.76 -1.52
N CYS A 88 3.94 -12.99 -2.11
CA CYS A 88 2.67 -12.85 -1.42
C CYS A 88 1.56 -13.60 -2.14
N ASP A 89 0.69 -14.22 -1.35
CA ASP A 89 -0.31 -15.18 -1.80
C ASP A 89 -1.73 -14.60 -1.69
N MET A 90 -1.84 -13.36 -1.20
CA MET A 90 -3.08 -12.62 -1.05
C MET A 90 -3.61 -12.26 -2.43
N THR A 91 -4.71 -12.83 -2.93
CA THR A 91 -5.29 -12.53 -4.25
C THR A 91 -6.64 -11.83 -4.19
N GLY A 92 -6.90 -10.90 -5.12
CA GLY A 92 -8.19 -10.22 -5.28
C GLY A 92 -8.54 -9.32 -4.08
N ASP A 93 -9.09 -8.12 -4.30
CA ASP A 93 -9.57 -7.20 -3.24
C ASP A 93 -8.56 -6.71 -2.18
N CYS A 94 -7.31 -7.17 -2.23
CA CYS A 94 -6.20 -6.62 -1.45
C CYS A 94 -5.51 -5.41 -2.13
N SER A 95 -5.92 -5.04 -3.35
CA SER A 95 -5.41 -3.87 -4.07
C SER A 95 -5.63 -2.57 -3.28
N GLY A 96 -4.60 -1.72 -3.23
CA GLY A 96 -4.62 -0.49 -2.42
C GLY A 96 -4.32 -0.70 -0.93
N GLY A 97 -4.09 -1.93 -0.49
CA GLY A 97 -3.62 -2.24 0.85
C GLY A 97 -2.22 -1.66 1.12
N PRO A 98 -1.91 -1.27 2.38
CA PRO A 98 -0.69 -0.53 2.67
C PRO A 98 0.56 -1.38 2.61
N TRP A 99 1.58 -0.86 1.92
CA TRP A 99 2.95 -1.32 2.01
C TRP A 99 3.62 -0.56 3.15
N VAL A 100 4.15 -1.28 4.11
CA VAL A 100 4.66 -0.72 5.33
C VAL A 100 6.10 -1.13 5.52
N SER A 101 6.97 -0.16 5.70
CA SER A 101 8.36 -0.39 6.07
C SER A 101 8.60 0.06 7.50
N ILE A 102 9.39 -0.72 8.21
CA ILE A 102 9.87 -0.36 9.54
C ILE A 102 11.23 0.29 9.36
N LEU A 103 11.32 1.58 9.64
CA LEU A 103 12.62 2.23 9.79
C LEU A 103 12.91 2.42 11.27
N CYS A 104 13.86 1.65 11.75
CA CYS A 104 14.46 1.86 13.06
C CYS A 104 15.68 2.76 12.91
N TYR A 105 15.59 3.99 13.41
CA TYR A 105 16.76 4.85 13.61
C TYR A 105 17.17 4.78 15.08
N PHE A 106 18.28 4.10 15.33
CA PHE A 106 18.88 3.91 16.66
C PHE A 106 18.01 3.09 17.64
N ILE A 107 17.06 3.72 18.34
CA ILE A 107 16.15 3.06 19.33
C ILE A 107 14.66 3.30 19.01
N TRP A 108 14.38 4.18 18.03
CA TRP A 108 13.02 4.54 17.63
C TRP A 108 12.69 3.86 16.31
N CYS A 109 11.70 2.98 16.31
CA CYS A 109 11.15 2.38 15.11
C CYS A 109 9.88 3.13 14.71
N TRP A 110 9.89 3.68 13.51
CA TRP A 110 8.72 4.33 12.93
C TRP A 110 8.14 3.42 11.86
N LEU A 111 6.81 3.30 11.91
CA LEU A 111 6.03 2.65 10.88
C LEU A 111 5.73 3.69 9.80
N TYR A 112 6.10 3.39 8.55
CA TYR A 112 5.78 4.26 7.43
C TYR A 112 5.07 3.48 6.34
N TYR A 113 4.02 4.09 5.82
CA TYR A 113 3.43 3.70 4.55
C TYR A 113 4.40 4.07 3.42
N ILE A 114 4.88 3.07 2.69
CA ILE A 114 5.58 3.27 1.43
C ILE A 114 4.55 3.24 0.30
N ILE A 115 4.60 4.26 -0.54
CA ILE A 115 3.82 4.28 -1.78
C ILE A 115 4.49 3.35 -2.80
N GLU A 116 4.12 2.08 -2.79
CA GLU A 116 4.46 1.09 -3.81
C GLU A 116 3.27 0.14 -4.02
N GLN A 117 3.15 -0.44 -5.21
CA GLN A 117 1.95 -1.16 -5.62
C GLN A 117 2.01 -2.65 -5.32
N PHE A 118 0.88 -3.17 -4.81
CA PHE A 118 0.64 -4.60 -4.76
C PHE A 118 0.07 -5.08 -6.10
N TYR A 119 0.79 -5.98 -6.75
CA TYR A 119 0.27 -6.70 -7.90
C TYR A 119 0.34 -8.19 -7.60
N ASN A 120 -0.82 -8.84 -7.61
CA ASN A 120 -0.85 -10.28 -7.64
C ASN A 120 -0.36 -10.79 -8.97
N GLN A 121 0.37 -11.89 -8.88
CA GLN A 121 0.48 -12.82 -9.98
C GLN A 121 -0.88 -13.49 -10.23
#